data_AF-A0A836CHA7-F1
#
_entry.id   AF-A0A836CHA7-F1
#
_cell.length_a   1.000
_cell.length_b   1.000
_cell.length_c   1.000
_cell.angle_alpha   90.00
_cell.angle_beta   90.00
_cell.angle_gamma   90.00
#
_symmetry.space_group_name_H-M   'P 1'
#
loop_
_entity.id
_entity.type
_entity.pdbx_description
1 polymer ?
#
loop_
_entity_poly.entity_id
_entity_poly.type
_entity_poly.pdbx_seq_one_letter_code
_entity_poly.pdbx_strand_id
1 'polypeptide(L)'
;MVKDTVGKVRSSTYDLPPDAFVYGSVVRRDPEGAGQVISQWNVSKPSQAKTSDRNLIKTNVLAIQSGNLSAKEMREFAQTHPDIRFKAPTSKLRNEDGTKYKEKVPFSGPYGIGSGKAECPLSHLIEARFTDYSAVDKDYPDVQVLKKRLKLPPARETRASAGHNVRNKPPPTPESAFVMHRFRDVAGRLHVPAAPGA
;
A
#
# COMPACT_ATOMS: atom_id res chain seq x y z
N MET A 1 -53.04 33.46 4.03
CA MET A 1 -52.04 34.52 4.21
C MET A 1 -51.44 34.36 5.60
N VAL A 2 -50.21 33.85 5.71
CA VAL A 2 -49.52 33.69 7.00
C VAL A 2 -49.03 35.07 7.43
N LYS A 3 -49.31 35.47 8.68
CA LYS A 3 -48.85 36.75 9.22
C LYS A 3 -47.39 36.63 9.64
N ASP A 4 -46.59 37.65 9.34
CA ASP A 4 -45.20 37.69 9.76
C ASP A 4 -45.11 37.94 11.28
N THR A 5 -44.60 36.96 12.02
CA THR A 5 -44.26 37.09 13.44
C THR A 5 -42.77 37.33 13.60
N VAL A 6 -42.41 38.45 14.25
CA VAL A 6 -41.02 38.77 14.61
C VAL A 6 -40.49 37.81 15.67
N GLY A 7 -39.22 37.39 15.52
CA GLY A 7 -38.51 36.53 16.47
C GLY A 7 -38.70 35.01 16.26
N LYS A 8 -39.43 34.58 15.22
CA LYS A 8 -39.55 33.17 14.83
C LYS A 8 -39.06 32.96 13.40
N VAL A 9 -38.46 31.80 13.13
CA VAL A 9 -38.11 31.39 11.77
C VAL A 9 -39.40 31.14 10.98
N ARG A 10 -39.37 31.40 9.66
CA ARG A 10 -40.49 31.10 8.76
C ARG A 10 -40.88 29.63 8.90
N SER A 11 -42.17 29.36 9.11
CA SER A 11 -42.72 28.00 9.15
C SER A 11 -42.45 27.30 7.83
N SER A 12 -42.02 26.03 7.87
CA SER A 12 -41.87 25.22 6.66
C SER A 12 -43.23 25.06 5.98
N THR A 13 -43.24 25.11 4.66
CA THR A 13 -44.44 24.85 3.84
C THR A 13 -44.57 23.38 3.44
N TYR A 14 -43.62 22.55 3.87
CA TYR A 14 -43.55 21.13 3.59
C TYR A 14 -43.44 20.34 4.90
N ASP A 15 -43.86 19.08 4.85
CA ASP A 15 -43.80 18.17 5.99
C ASP A 15 -42.34 17.83 6.27
N LEU A 16 -41.90 18.21 7.47
CA LEU A 16 -40.56 17.90 7.94
C LEU A 16 -40.52 16.48 8.51
N PRO A 17 -39.40 15.76 8.34
CA PRO A 17 -39.10 14.55 9.08
C PRO A 17 -39.33 14.69 10.59
N PRO A 18 -39.60 13.57 11.31
CA PRO A 18 -39.79 13.57 12.76
C PRO A 18 -38.59 14.18 13.50
N ASP A 19 -38.81 14.67 14.72
CA ASP A 19 -37.81 15.38 15.52
C ASP A 19 -36.54 14.55 15.82
N ALA A 20 -36.62 13.22 15.74
CA ALA A 20 -35.48 12.32 15.87
C ALA A 20 -34.60 12.21 14.60
N PHE A 21 -34.99 12.81 13.48
CA PHE A 21 -34.25 12.75 12.23
C PHE A 21 -33.04 13.70 12.28
N VAL A 22 -31.84 13.13 12.10
CA VAL A 22 -30.59 13.91 12.02
C VAL A 22 -30.34 14.30 10.57
N TYR A 23 -30.41 15.60 10.29
CA TYR A 23 -30.04 16.14 8.98
C TYR A 23 -28.53 16.10 8.77
N GLY A 24 -28.11 15.86 7.52
CA GLY A 24 -26.71 15.79 7.11
C GLY A 24 -26.26 14.38 6.74
N SER A 25 -24.97 14.25 6.43
CA SER A 25 -24.34 12.96 6.13
C SER A 25 -23.54 12.49 7.33
N VAL A 26 -23.80 11.26 7.78
CA VAL A 26 -23.02 10.65 8.87
C VAL A 26 -21.66 10.24 8.31
N VAL A 27 -20.59 10.85 8.82
CA VAL A 27 -19.22 10.43 8.52
C VAL A 27 -18.98 9.10 9.24
N ARG A 28 -19.04 7.99 8.49
CA ARG A 28 -18.69 6.67 8.99
C ARG A 28 -17.19 6.66 9.28
N ARG A 29 -16.83 6.59 10.57
CA ARG A 29 -15.44 6.39 10.98
C ARG A 29 -14.98 5.00 10.57
N ASP A 30 -13.73 4.92 10.15
CA ASP A 30 -13.11 3.63 9.87
C ASP A 30 -13.11 2.77 11.15
N PRO A 31 -13.36 1.46 11.02
CA PRO A 31 -13.35 0.55 12.17
C PRO A 31 -11.93 0.36 12.73
N GLU A 32 -10.90 0.67 11.94
CA GLU A 32 -9.50 0.50 12.30
C GLU A 32 -8.93 1.77 12.95
N GLY A 33 -8.32 1.60 14.12
CA GLY A 33 -7.63 2.69 14.82
C GLY A 33 -6.20 2.91 14.31
N ALA A 34 -5.63 4.09 14.54
CA ALA A 34 -4.28 4.43 14.10
C ALA A 34 -3.20 3.41 14.53
N GLY A 35 -3.31 2.85 15.74
CA GLY A 35 -2.40 1.80 16.22
C GLY A 35 -2.48 0.49 15.41
N GLN A 36 -3.70 0.09 15.00
CA GLN A 36 -3.90 -1.11 14.18
C GLN A 36 -3.32 -0.89 12.78
N VAL A 37 -3.56 0.27 12.17
CA VAL A 37 -3.02 0.65 10.86
C VAL A 37 -1.49 0.65 10.85
N ILE A 38 -0.85 1.08 11.93
CA ILE A 38 0.63 1.07 12.05
C ILE A 38 1.15 -0.37 12.25
N SER A 39 0.45 -1.19 13.03
CA SER A 39 0.89 -2.56 13.35
C SER A 39 0.67 -3.57 12.22
N GLN A 40 -0.35 -3.33 11.38
CA GLN A 40 -0.72 -4.22 10.29
C GLN A 40 -0.27 -3.61 8.98
N TRP A 41 0.90 -4.05 8.50
CA TRP A 41 1.32 -3.74 7.13
C TRP A 41 0.47 -4.55 6.15
N ASN A 42 -0.73 -4.04 5.85
CA ASN A 42 -1.64 -4.68 4.93
C ASN A 42 -1.08 -4.53 3.50
N VAL A 43 -0.42 -5.57 3.01
CA VAL A 43 0.10 -5.61 1.64
C VAL A 43 -1.08 -5.39 0.70
N SER A 44 -0.98 -4.36 -0.15
CA SER A 44 -2.02 -3.97 -1.09
C SER A 44 -2.54 -5.19 -1.84
N LYS A 45 -3.78 -5.60 -1.55
CA LYS A 45 -4.46 -6.61 -2.35
C LYS A 45 -4.67 -5.99 -3.73
N PRO A 46 -4.08 -6.54 -4.80
CA PRO A 46 -4.33 -6.01 -6.13
C PRO A 46 -5.84 -6.06 -6.39
N SER A 47 -6.39 -4.95 -6.86
CA SER A 47 -7.79 -4.90 -7.26
C SER A 47 -8.06 -6.03 -8.26
N GLN A 48 -9.23 -6.67 -8.17
CA GLN A 48 -9.59 -7.66 -9.18
C GLN A 48 -9.50 -7.04 -10.57
N ALA A 49 -8.95 -7.81 -11.52
CA ALA A 49 -8.81 -7.35 -12.89
C ALA A 49 -10.17 -6.87 -13.40
N LYS A 50 -10.22 -5.62 -13.86
CA LYS A 50 -11.44 -5.03 -14.41
C LYS A 50 -11.94 -5.94 -15.52
N THR A 51 -13.15 -6.48 -15.36
CA THR A 51 -13.76 -7.33 -16.39
C THR A 51 -13.84 -6.54 -17.69
N SER A 52 -13.63 -7.18 -18.83
CA SER A 52 -13.69 -6.47 -20.11
C SER A 52 -15.05 -5.80 -20.31
N ASP A 53 -15.01 -4.63 -20.94
CA ASP A 53 -16.20 -3.85 -21.25
C ASP A 53 -17.10 -4.61 -22.24
N ARG A 54 -18.39 -4.29 -22.19
CA ARG A 54 -19.39 -4.86 -23.09
C ARG A 54 -19.16 -4.40 -24.52
N ASN A 55 -19.25 -5.31 -25.49
CA ASN A 55 -19.14 -4.96 -26.91
C ASN A 55 -20.53 -4.70 -27.51
N LEU A 56 -20.92 -3.42 -27.53
CA LEU A 56 -22.22 -2.97 -28.03
C LEU A 56 -22.39 -3.24 -29.53
N ILE A 57 -21.34 -3.04 -30.33
CA ILE A 57 -21.38 -3.24 -31.78
C ILE A 57 -21.67 -4.70 -32.10
N LYS A 58 -20.92 -5.62 -31.48
CA LYS A 58 -21.12 -7.06 -31.68
C LYS A 58 -22.48 -7.52 -31.16
N THR A 59 -22.94 -6.96 -30.04
CA THR A 59 -24.29 -7.23 -29.52
C THR A 59 -25.36 -6.84 -30.55
N ASN A 60 -25.24 -5.66 -31.16
CA ASN A 60 -26.20 -5.17 -32.15
C ASN A 60 -26.19 -6.02 -33.43
N VAL A 61 -25.02 -6.42 -33.92
CA VAL A 61 -24.90 -7.29 -35.10
C VAL A 61 -25.60 -8.64 -34.84
N LEU A 62 -25.37 -9.25 -33.67
CA LEU A 62 -26.02 -10.50 -33.29
C LEU A 62 -27.53 -10.33 -33.08
N ALA A 63 -27.95 -9.20 -32.51
CA ALA A 63 -29.37 -8.89 -32.36
C ALA A 63 -30.08 -8.84 -33.72
N ILE A 64 -29.49 -8.15 -34.70
CA ILE A 64 -30.03 -8.08 -36.07
C ILE A 64 -30.04 -9.47 -36.72
N GLN A 65 -28.98 -10.26 -36.56
CA GLN A 65 -28.91 -11.63 -37.08
C GLN A 65 -29.97 -12.55 -36.45
N SER A 66 -30.33 -12.32 -35.18
CA SER A 66 -31.40 -13.04 -34.49
C SER A 66 -32.81 -12.54 -34.82
N GLY A 67 -32.95 -11.52 -35.68
CA GLY A 67 -34.24 -10.97 -36.09
C GLY A 67 -34.83 -9.90 -35.16
N ASN A 68 -34.05 -9.40 -34.19
CA ASN A 68 -34.47 -8.33 -33.29
C ASN A 68 -34.26 -6.97 -33.98
N LEU A 69 -35.35 -6.38 -34.48
CA LEU A 69 -35.32 -5.14 -35.27
C LEU A 69 -35.81 -3.94 -34.46
N SER A 70 -36.55 -4.16 -33.38
CA SER A 70 -37.08 -3.09 -32.53
C SER A 70 -36.07 -2.66 -31.46
N ALA A 71 -36.07 -1.38 -31.09
CA ALA A 71 -35.21 -0.84 -30.05
C ALA A 71 -35.42 -1.50 -28.67
N LYS A 72 -36.65 -1.97 -28.39
CA LYS A 72 -36.95 -2.71 -27.15
C LYS A 72 -36.29 -4.08 -27.17
N GLU A 73 -36.46 -4.82 -28.26
CA GLU A 73 -35.89 -6.15 -28.48
C GLU A 73 -34.35 -6.10 -28.44
N MET A 74 -33.73 -5.06 -29.01
CA MET A 74 -32.28 -4.88 -28.92
C MET A 74 -31.79 -4.70 -27.47
N ARG A 75 -32.55 -3.98 -26.63
CA ARG A 75 -32.20 -3.83 -25.20
C ARG A 75 -32.40 -5.13 -24.43
N GLU A 76 -33.46 -5.87 -24.72
CA GLU A 76 -33.72 -7.18 -24.11
C GLU A 76 -32.65 -8.19 -24.51
N PHE A 77 -32.31 -8.27 -25.80
CA PHE A 77 -31.22 -9.10 -26.31
C PHE A 77 -29.88 -8.76 -25.64
N ALA A 78 -29.65 -7.48 -25.38
CA ALA A 78 -28.48 -7.05 -24.65
C ALA A 78 -28.50 -7.56 -23.19
N GLN A 79 -29.64 -7.54 -22.50
CA GLN A 79 -29.72 -8.03 -21.13
C GLN A 79 -29.57 -9.56 -21.04
N THR A 80 -30.11 -10.30 -22.01
CA THR A 80 -30.02 -11.77 -22.04
C THR A 80 -28.63 -12.29 -22.40
N HIS A 81 -27.82 -11.51 -23.14
CA HIS A 81 -26.46 -11.88 -23.58
C HIS A 81 -25.37 -10.97 -22.97
N PRO A 82 -25.07 -11.10 -21.66
CA PRO A 82 -24.03 -10.31 -20.98
C PRO A 82 -22.60 -10.79 -21.26
N ASP A 83 -22.46 -11.93 -21.94
CA ASP A 83 -21.22 -12.59 -22.34
C ASP A 83 -20.56 -11.92 -23.57
N ILE A 84 -21.32 -11.13 -24.34
CA ILE A 84 -20.82 -10.37 -25.49
C ILE A 84 -19.98 -9.17 -25.02
N ARG A 85 -18.71 -9.45 -24.73
CA ARG A 85 -17.73 -8.46 -24.27
C ARG A 85 -16.57 -8.35 -25.24
N PHE A 86 -15.78 -7.29 -25.10
CA PHE A 86 -14.48 -7.24 -25.76
C PHE A 86 -13.64 -8.41 -25.25
N LYS A 87 -12.87 -9.02 -26.16
CA LYS A 87 -11.79 -9.91 -25.72
C LYS A 87 -10.92 -9.07 -24.81
N ALA A 88 -10.71 -9.52 -23.57
CA ALA A 88 -9.74 -8.87 -22.70
C ALA A 88 -8.45 -8.72 -23.49
N PRO A 89 -7.74 -7.58 -23.39
CA PRO A 89 -6.43 -7.44 -24.02
C PRO A 89 -5.55 -8.51 -23.38
N THR A 90 -5.49 -9.67 -24.03
CA THR A 90 -4.52 -10.68 -23.68
C THR A 90 -3.20 -10.04 -24.02
N SER A 91 -2.25 -9.99 -23.08
CA SER A 91 -0.84 -9.63 -23.31
C SER A 91 -0.11 -10.53 -24.34
N LYS A 92 -0.87 -11.30 -25.12
CA LYS A 92 -0.44 -12.30 -26.08
C LYS A 92 -0.32 -11.67 -27.45
N LEU A 93 0.74 -10.89 -27.65
CA LEU A 93 1.41 -10.96 -28.94
C LEU A 93 1.88 -12.42 -29.09
N ARG A 94 1.31 -13.13 -30.05
CA ARG A 94 1.67 -14.53 -30.33
C ARG A 94 2.47 -14.48 -31.62
N ASN A 95 3.65 -15.08 -31.65
CA ASN A 95 4.40 -15.22 -32.90
C ASN A 95 3.64 -16.19 -33.83
N GLU A 96 3.96 -16.15 -35.12
CA GLU A 96 3.39 -17.03 -36.16
C GLU A 96 3.57 -18.52 -35.81
N ASP A 97 4.63 -18.85 -35.07
CA ASP A 97 4.95 -20.20 -34.57
C ASP A 97 4.21 -20.60 -33.27
N GLY A 98 3.26 -19.80 -32.81
CA GLY A 98 2.41 -20.13 -31.65
C GLY A 98 3.07 -19.98 -30.28
N THR A 99 4.34 -19.57 -30.21
CA THR A 99 5.09 -19.29 -28.97
C THR A 99 4.67 -17.94 -28.35
N LYS A 100 4.67 -17.86 -27.01
CA LYS A 100 4.25 -16.65 -26.26
C LYS A 100 5.32 -15.56 -26.39
N TYR A 101 4.97 -14.31 -26.72
CA TYR A 101 5.87 -13.18 -26.50
C TYR A 101 6.27 -13.17 -25.02
N LYS A 102 7.58 -13.19 -24.73
CA LYS A 102 8.04 -12.66 -23.47
C LYS A 102 7.86 -11.15 -23.59
N GLU A 103 6.94 -10.60 -22.81
CA GLU A 103 6.78 -9.16 -22.65
C GLU A 103 8.17 -8.58 -22.34
N LYS A 104 8.77 -7.90 -23.33
CA LYS A 104 10.00 -7.17 -23.09
C LYS A 104 9.59 -6.06 -22.14
N VAL A 105 10.08 -6.14 -20.90
CA VAL A 105 9.95 -5.05 -19.93
C VAL A 105 10.30 -3.74 -20.64
N PRO A 106 9.43 -2.71 -20.61
CA PRO A 106 9.66 -1.45 -21.35
C PRO A 106 10.97 -0.75 -21.01
N PHE A 107 11.60 -1.13 -19.89
CA PHE A 107 12.87 -0.60 -19.46
C PHE A 107 13.71 -1.68 -18.75
N SER A 108 14.72 -2.19 -19.44
CA SER A 108 15.84 -2.93 -18.84
C SER A 108 17.03 -1.97 -18.78
N GLY A 109 17.24 -1.30 -17.65
CA GLY A 109 18.38 -0.38 -17.47
C GLY A 109 19.75 -1.09 -17.45
N PRO A 110 20.82 -0.35 -17.10
CA PRO A 110 21.53 0.52 -18.03
C PRO A 110 22.24 -0.30 -19.13
N TYR A 111 22.08 0.13 -20.38
CA TYR A 111 22.78 -0.27 -21.61
C TYR A 111 23.69 -1.51 -21.55
N GLY A 112 23.27 -2.57 -22.25
CA GLY A 112 24.13 -3.70 -22.61
C GLY A 112 23.38 -4.77 -23.39
N ILE A 113 24.01 -5.35 -24.42
CA ILE A 113 23.56 -6.62 -25.01
C ILE A 113 23.87 -7.68 -23.96
N GLY A 114 22.86 -8.40 -23.47
CA GLY A 114 23.08 -9.52 -22.56
C GLY A 114 24.02 -10.52 -23.21
N SER A 115 25.18 -10.76 -22.59
CA SER A 115 26.19 -11.66 -23.15
C SER A 115 25.59 -13.05 -23.33
N GLY A 116 25.70 -13.60 -24.54
CA GLY A 116 25.40 -15.02 -24.78
C GLY A 116 26.26 -15.90 -23.87
N LYS A 117 25.82 -17.14 -23.63
CA LYS A 117 26.64 -18.13 -22.90
C LYS A 117 27.96 -18.31 -23.67
N ALA A 118 29.04 -17.74 -23.15
CA ALA A 118 30.37 -17.97 -23.70
C ALA A 118 30.77 -19.42 -23.40
N GLU A 119 31.46 -20.07 -24.35
CA GLU A 119 31.95 -21.44 -24.15
C GLU A 119 32.97 -21.54 -23.01
N CYS A 120 33.64 -20.44 -22.70
CA CYS A 120 34.56 -20.32 -21.57
C CYS A 120 33.83 -19.70 -20.37
N PRO A 121 33.41 -20.49 -19.37
CA PRO A 121 32.85 -19.95 -18.14
C PRO A 121 33.90 -19.09 -17.43
N LEU A 122 33.47 -17.98 -16.84
CA LEU A 122 34.35 -17.01 -16.17
C LEU A 122 35.25 -17.66 -15.10
N SER A 123 34.78 -18.73 -14.45
CA SER A 123 35.56 -19.51 -13.50
C SER A 123 36.86 -20.05 -14.08
N HIS A 124 36.83 -20.56 -15.32
CA HIS A 124 38.03 -21.11 -15.96
C HIS A 124 39.04 -20.03 -16.33
N LEU A 125 38.58 -18.81 -16.60
CA LEU A 125 39.44 -17.66 -16.83
C LEU A 125 40.10 -17.19 -15.52
N ILE A 126 39.34 -17.13 -14.43
CA ILE A 126 39.84 -16.77 -13.09
C ILE A 126 40.88 -17.78 -12.61
N GLU A 127 40.64 -19.06 -12.85
CA GLU A 127 41.56 -20.15 -12.50
C GLU A 127 42.73 -20.30 -13.49
N ALA A 128 42.84 -19.40 -14.48
CA ALA A 128 43.90 -19.37 -15.49
C ALA A 128 44.14 -20.73 -16.19
N ARG A 129 43.08 -21.55 -16.33
CA ARG A 129 43.17 -22.94 -16.81
C ARG A 129 43.65 -23.09 -18.24
N PHE A 130 43.61 -22.01 -19.01
CA PHE A 130 44.05 -21.96 -20.40
C PHE A 130 45.46 -21.36 -20.55
N THR A 131 46.20 -21.21 -19.44
CA THR A 131 47.56 -20.68 -19.43
C THR A 131 48.53 -21.68 -18.81
N ASP A 132 49.79 -21.65 -19.24
CA ASP A 132 50.84 -22.58 -18.80
C ASP A 132 51.54 -22.15 -17.49
N TYR A 133 50.95 -21.22 -16.74
CA TYR A 133 51.52 -20.74 -15.47
C TYR A 133 51.36 -21.82 -14.38
N SER A 134 52.48 -22.33 -13.86
CA SER A 134 52.46 -23.28 -12.75
C SER A 134 52.03 -22.60 -11.44
N ALA A 135 51.11 -23.20 -10.68
CA ALA A 135 50.51 -22.68 -9.45
C ALA A 135 51.47 -22.46 -8.25
N VAL A 136 52.78 -22.60 -8.45
CA VAL A 136 53.79 -22.33 -7.43
C VAL A 136 54.30 -20.91 -7.63
N ASP A 137 53.53 -19.94 -7.15
CA ASP A 137 53.98 -18.55 -6.99
C ASP A 137 55.17 -18.53 -6.02
N LYS A 138 56.40 -18.57 -6.55
CA LYS A 138 57.63 -18.48 -5.77
C LYS A 138 57.90 -17.08 -5.20
N ASP A 139 57.17 -16.06 -5.67
CA ASP A 139 57.51 -14.65 -5.44
C ASP A 139 56.49 -13.88 -4.59
N TYR A 140 55.47 -14.53 -4.00
CA TYR A 140 54.49 -13.81 -3.18
C TYR A 140 54.88 -13.78 -1.68
N PRO A 141 54.96 -12.60 -1.04
CA PRO A 141 55.33 -12.50 0.37
C PRO A 141 54.20 -12.98 1.30
N ASP A 142 54.57 -13.71 2.35
CA ASP A 142 53.62 -14.32 3.29
C ASP A 142 52.88 -13.27 4.14
N VAL A 143 51.59 -13.06 3.83
CA VAL A 143 50.74 -12.02 4.43
C VAL A 143 50.20 -12.39 5.82
N GLN A 144 50.50 -13.58 6.34
CA GLN A 144 50.06 -14.01 7.66
C GLN A 144 50.62 -13.14 8.80
N VAL A 145 51.69 -12.38 8.53
CA VAL A 145 52.31 -11.47 9.50
C VAL A 145 51.63 -10.08 9.54
N LEU A 146 50.77 -9.75 8.57
CA LEU A 146 50.07 -8.46 8.56
C LEU A 146 48.94 -8.43 9.60
N LYS A 147 49.24 -7.87 10.79
CA LYS A 147 48.22 -7.49 11.77
C LYS A 147 47.30 -6.42 11.17
N LYS A 148 46.03 -6.77 10.95
CA LYS A 148 44.99 -5.83 10.47
C LYS A 148 44.95 -4.60 11.37
N ARG A 149 45.38 -3.44 10.84
CA ARG A 149 45.31 -2.19 11.58
C ARG A 149 43.85 -1.79 11.80
N LEU A 150 43.62 -1.24 12.98
CA LEU A 150 42.35 -1.03 13.68
C LEU A 150 41.21 -0.52 12.77
N LYS A 151 40.01 -1.05 13.04
CA LYS A 151 38.74 -0.60 12.48
C LYS A 151 38.64 0.93 12.62
N LEU A 152 38.14 1.57 11.57
CA LEU A 152 37.80 3.00 11.59
C LEU A 152 37.01 3.34 12.85
N PRO A 153 37.21 4.53 13.45
CA PRO A 153 36.45 4.94 14.61
C PRO A 153 34.96 4.88 14.29
N PRO A 154 34.11 4.47 15.25
CA PRO A 154 32.68 4.43 15.03
C PRO A 154 32.16 5.82 14.67
N ALA A 155 31.13 5.86 13.82
CA ALA A 155 30.53 7.12 13.39
C ALA A 155 30.06 7.95 14.61
N ARG A 156 30.30 9.26 14.55
CA ARG A 156 29.81 10.19 15.57
C ARG A 156 28.29 10.22 15.57
N GLU A 157 27.70 10.26 16.77
CA GLU A 157 26.26 10.44 16.93
C GLU A 157 25.80 11.78 16.35
N THR A 158 24.65 11.77 15.68
CA THR A 158 23.98 12.98 15.17
C THR A 158 22.99 13.51 16.20
N ARG A 159 22.61 14.80 16.10
CA ARG A 159 21.58 15.41 16.96
C ARG A 159 20.25 14.63 16.98
N ALA A 160 19.88 14.06 15.83
CA ALA A 160 18.69 13.22 15.72
C ALA A 160 18.83 11.92 16.53
N SER A 161 19.97 11.22 16.42
CA SER A 161 20.20 9.98 17.17
C SER A 161 20.20 10.16 18.70
N ALA A 162 20.68 11.31 19.18
CA ALA A 162 20.68 11.63 20.61
C ALA A 162 19.25 11.86 21.16
N GLY A 163 18.36 12.50 20.40
CA GLY A 163 16.98 12.77 20.81
C GLY A 163 16.06 11.54 20.81
N HIS A 164 16.35 10.56 19.96
CA HIS A 164 15.61 9.29 19.91
C HIS A 164 16.16 8.22 20.87
N ASN A 165 17.24 8.50 21.60
CA ASN A 165 17.84 7.55 22.51
C ASN A 165 16.94 7.34 23.74
N VAL A 166 16.25 6.20 23.77
CA VAL A 166 15.32 5.80 24.84
C VAL A 166 16.00 5.75 26.21
N ARG A 167 17.32 5.54 26.26
CA ARG A 167 18.11 5.54 27.51
C ARG A 167 18.19 6.91 28.18
N ASN A 168 18.02 7.99 27.40
CA ASN A 168 18.11 9.36 27.90
C ASN A 168 16.74 9.96 28.26
N LYS A 169 15.65 9.21 28.11
CA LYS A 169 14.32 9.71 28.48
C LYS A 169 14.21 9.78 30.00
N PRO A 170 13.81 10.92 30.58
CA PRO A 170 13.56 10.99 32.01
C PRO A 170 12.46 9.98 32.39
N PRO A 171 12.52 9.41 33.61
CA PRO A 171 11.45 8.55 34.09
C PRO A 171 10.12 9.33 34.07
N PRO A 172 8.99 8.66 33.72
CA PRO A 172 7.70 9.33 33.71
C PRO A 172 7.42 9.85 35.13
N THR A 173 7.11 11.15 35.24
CA THR A 173 6.66 11.72 36.50
C THR A 173 5.35 11.06 36.89
N PRO A 174 5.17 10.64 38.16
CA PRO A 174 3.93 10.02 38.60
C PRO A 174 2.77 10.98 38.35
N GLU A 175 1.84 10.58 37.50
CA GLU A 175 0.65 11.38 37.22
C GLU A 175 -0.17 11.49 38.50
N SER A 176 -0.39 12.72 38.97
CA SER A 176 -1.32 12.95 40.08
C SER A 176 -2.71 12.47 39.68
N ALA A 177 -3.40 11.78 40.58
CA ALA A 177 -4.79 11.36 40.34
C ALA A 177 -5.64 12.56 39.85
N PHE A 178 -6.55 12.28 38.92
CA PHE A 178 -7.41 13.31 38.35
C PHE A 178 -8.29 13.93 39.45
N VAL A 179 -8.00 15.19 39.78
CA VAL A 179 -8.83 16.01 40.68
C VAL A 179 -9.42 17.16 39.87
N MET A 180 -10.75 17.24 39.88
CA MET A 180 -11.49 18.37 39.30
C MET A 180 -10.98 19.70 39.88
N HIS A 181 -10.82 20.72 39.04
CA HIS A 181 -10.20 22.00 39.42
C HIS A 181 -10.78 22.61 40.71
N ARG A 182 -12.10 22.51 40.90
CA ARG A 182 -12.82 23.05 42.07
C ARG A 182 -12.54 22.32 43.38
N PHE A 183 -11.93 21.14 43.32
CA PHE A 183 -11.67 20.27 44.47
C PHE A 183 -10.17 20.07 44.73
N ARG A 184 -9.28 20.81 44.04
CA ARG A 184 -7.82 20.70 44.24
C ARG A 184 -7.37 21.16 45.62
N ASP A 185 -8.02 22.18 46.18
CA ASP A 185 -7.64 22.80 47.46
C ASP A 185 -8.56 22.41 48.63
N VAL A 186 -9.42 21.41 48.44
CA VAL A 186 -10.35 20.95 49.48
C VAL A 186 -9.67 19.84 50.29
N ALA A 187 -9.35 20.13 51.56
CA ALA A 187 -8.77 19.13 52.47
C ALA A 187 -9.74 17.96 52.69
N GLY A 188 -9.34 16.76 52.29
CA GLY A 188 -10.12 15.53 52.51
C GLY A 188 -10.34 15.29 54.00
N ARG A 189 -11.60 15.19 54.42
CA ARG A 189 -11.98 14.95 55.83
C ARG A 189 -11.74 13.51 56.30
N LEU A 190 -11.43 12.60 55.38
CA LEU A 190 -11.16 11.19 55.65
C LEU A 190 -9.80 10.82 55.07
N HIS A 191 -8.92 10.27 55.92
CA HIS A 191 -7.65 9.69 55.49
C HIS A 191 -7.94 8.37 54.76
N VAL A 192 -7.91 8.38 53.43
CA VAL A 192 -7.89 7.15 52.64
C VAL A 192 -6.44 6.67 52.58
N PRO A 193 -6.08 5.50 53.16
CA PRO A 193 -4.74 4.98 53.03
C PRO A 193 -4.43 4.74 51.55
N ALA A 194 -3.28 5.26 51.10
CA ALA A 194 -2.82 5.10 49.73
C ALA A 194 -2.75 3.61 49.39
N ALA A 195 -3.44 3.20 48.32
CA ALA A 195 -3.39 1.84 47.82
C ALA A 195 -1.93 1.51 47.44
N PRO A 196 -1.37 0.38 47.90
CA PRO A 196 -0.02 -0.01 47.54
C PRO A 196 0.03 -0.42 46.06
N GLY A 197 0.68 0.41 45.25
CA GLY A 197 1.35 0.05 43.99
C GLY A 197 0.47 -0.45 42.85
N ALA A 198 0.20 0.44 41.89
CA ALA A 198 0.02 0.10 40.48
C ALA A 198 0.98 0.95 39.65
#